data_AF-A0A3M0X453-F1
#
_entry.id   AF-A0A3M0X453-F1
#
_cell.length_a   1.000
_cell.length_b   1.000
_cell.length_c   1.000
_cell.angle_alpha   90.00
_cell.angle_beta   90.00
_cell.angle_gamma   90.00
#
_symmetry.space_group_name_H-M   'P 1'
#
loop_
_entity.id
_entity.type
_entity.pdbx_description
1 polymer ?
#
loop_
_entity_poly.entity_id
_entity_poly.type
_entity_poly.pdbx_seq_one_letter_code
_entity_poly.pdbx_strand_id
1 'polypeptide(L)' 'MGRPKKHKKILSALGLKRPNKSVIKKDDPSIRGMINKVSHLVEVSEL' A
#
# COMPACT_ATOMS: atom_id res chain seq x y z
N MET A 1 20.11 9.08 0.08
CA MET A 1 19.22 7.99 0.56
C MET A 1 17.75 8.35 0.32
N GLY A 2 17.28 8.31 -0.93
CA GLY A 2 15.95 8.78 -1.31
C GLY A 2 14.95 7.63 -1.40
N ARG A 3 13.97 7.58 -0.50
CA ARG A 3 12.79 6.70 -0.67
C ARG A 3 12.20 6.99 -2.05
N PRO A 4 12.15 6.03 -2.98
CA PRO A 4 11.72 6.30 -4.35
C PRO A 4 10.31 6.87 -4.29
N LYS A 5 10.15 8.11 -4.83
CA LYS A 5 8.88 8.88 -4.81
C LYS A 5 7.67 8.05 -5.26
N LYS A 6 7.90 6.99 -6.05
CA LYS A 6 6.92 6.01 -6.52
C LYS A 6 6.23 5.24 -5.38
N HIS A 7 6.96 4.69 -4.41
CA HIS A 7 6.34 3.94 -3.30
C HIS A 7 5.47 4.85 -2.42
N LYS A 8 5.93 6.09 -2.17
CA LYS A 8 5.15 7.08 -1.42
C LYS A 8 3.81 7.42 -2.10
N LYS A 9 3.80 7.51 -3.44
CA LYS A 9 2.56 7.67 -4.22
C LYS A 9 1.64 6.47 -4.09
N ILE A 10 2.17 5.24 -4.17
CA ILE A 10 1.39 4.01 -4.03
C ILE A 10 0.76 3.92 -2.64
N LEU A 11 1.54 4.12 -1.57
CA LEU A 11 1.01 4.17 -0.20
C LEU A 11 -0.06 5.25 -0.04
N SER A 12 0.12 6.43 -0.64
CA SER A 12 -0.88 7.51 -0.59
C SER A 12 -2.17 7.14 -1.34
N ALA A 13 -2.06 6.45 -2.48
CA ALA A 13 -3.21 5.98 -3.28
C ALA A 13 -3.98 4.86 -2.56
N LEU A 14 -3.28 3.97 -1.85
CA LEU A 14 -3.90 2.97 -0.98
C LEU A 14 -4.58 3.59 0.25
N GLY A 15 -4.23 4.84 0.61
CA GLY A 15 -4.77 5.55 1.76
C GLY A 15 -3.89 5.47 3.02
N LEU A 16 -2.71 4.88 2.90
CA LEU A 16 -1.69 4.66 3.94
C LEU A 16 -0.74 5.86 4.06
N LYS A 17 -1.28 7.03 4.44
CA LYS A 17 -0.50 8.28 4.58
C LYS A 17 0.33 8.37 5.86
N ARG A 18 0.04 7.54 6.87
CA ARG A 18 0.68 7.52 8.19
C ARG A 18 1.05 6.09 8.60
N PRO A 19 2.11 5.89 9.39
CA PRO A 19 2.44 4.57 9.95
C PRO A 19 1.30 4.03 10.82
N ASN A 20 1.17 2.71 10.90
CA ASN A 20 0.14 1.98 11.67
C ASN A 20 -1.31 2.30 11.29
N LYS A 21 -1.55 2.85 10.08
CA LYS A 21 -2.89 3.05 9.56
C LYS A 21 -3.35 1.79 8.83
N SER A 22 -4.52 1.27 9.16
CA SER A 22 -5.21 0.22 8.42
C SER A 22 -6.35 0.81 7.58
N VAL A 23 -6.63 0.18 6.44
CA VAL A 23 -7.73 0.55 5.53
C VAL A 23 -8.28 -0.72 4.90
N ILE A 24 -9.60 -0.85 4.84
CA ILE A 24 -10.26 -1.95 4.15
C ILE A 24 -10.47 -1.55 2.69
N LYS A 25 -10.11 -2.45 1.78
CA LYS A 25 -10.32 -2.28 0.34
C LYS A 25 -10.93 -3.55 -0.24
N LYS A 26 -11.71 -3.37 -1.30
CA LYS A 26 -12.24 -4.50 -2.08
C LYS A 26 -11.07 -5.25 -2.72
N ASP A 27 -11.21 -6.56 -2.86
CA ASP A 27 -10.27 -7.34 -3.65
C ASP A 27 -10.41 -6.92 -5.12
N ASP A 28 -9.37 -6.25 -5.62
CA ASP A 28 -9.28 -5.80 -7.01
C ASP A 28 -7.86 -6.10 -7.52
N PRO A 29 -7.70 -6.64 -8.74
CA PRO A 29 -6.39 -6.98 -9.30
C PRO A 29 -5.45 -5.77 -9.39
N SER A 30 -5.98 -4.56 -9.58
CA SER A 30 -5.18 -3.33 -9.59
C SER A 30 -4.64 -3.00 -8.20
N ILE A 31 -5.47 -3.19 -7.16
CA ILE A 31 -5.07 -2.98 -5.76
C ILE A 31 -4.02 -4.03 -5.37
N ARG A 32 -4.24 -5.30 -5.73
CA ARG A 32 -3.27 -6.37 -5.49
C ARG A 32 -1.92 -6.09 -6.19
N GLY A 33 -1.95 -5.58 -7.42
CA GLY A 33 -0.75 -5.13 -8.14
C GLY A 33 -0.03 -3.95 -7.46
N MET A 34 -0.77 -3.02 -6.85
CA MET A 34 -0.19 -1.93 -6.06
C MET A 34 0.46 -2.45 -4.77
N ILE A 35 -0.23 -3.33 -4.04
CA ILE A 35 0.26 -3.97 -2.82
C ILE A 35 1.56 -4.73 -3.11
N ASN A 36 1.61 -5.53 -4.19
CA ASN A 36 2.80 -6.29 -4.56
C ASN A 36 4.05 -5.41 -4.78
N LYS A 37 3.88 -4.16 -5.27
CA LYS A 37 4.99 -3.22 -5.44
C LYS A 37 5.53 -2.67 -4.12
N VAL A 38 4.72 -2.68 -3.06
CA VAL A 38 5.08 -2.18 -1.72
C VAL A 38 4.93 -3.25 -0.64
N SER A 39 5.01 -4.52 -1.01
CA SER A 39 4.75 -5.67 -0.12
C SER A 39 5.69 -5.72 1.09
N HIS A 40 6.88 -5.15 0.98
CA HIS A 40 7.86 -5.02 2.07
C HIS A 40 7.56 -3.85 3.04
N LEU A 41 6.53 -3.05 2.79
CA LEU A 41 6.15 -1.88 3.61
C LEU A 41 4.76 -2.01 4.24
N VAL A 42 3.98 -3.01 3.85
CA VAL A 42 2.60 -3.19 4.26
C VAL A 42 2.36 -4.62 4.66
N GLU A 43 1.45 -4.82 5.61
CA GLU A 43 0.91 -6.12 5.96
C GLU A 43 -0.51 -6.21 5.41
N VAL A 44 -0.86 -7.37 4.87
CA VAL A 44 -2.19 -7.65 4.31
C VAL A 44 -2.83 -8.72 5.16
N SER A 45 -4.06 -8.48 5.58
CA SER A 45 -4.88 -9.45 6.31
C SER A 45 -6.26 -9.51 5.67
N GLU A 46 -6.82 -10.71 5.59
CA GLU A 46 -8.18 -10.97 5.10
C GLU A 46 -9.14 -10.96 6.29
N LEU A 47 -10.28 -10.27 6.15
CA LEU A 47 -11.35 -10.17 7.16
C LEU A 47 -12.59 -10.95 6.71
#